data_AF-A0A100HM26-F1
#
_entry.id   AF-A0A100HM26-F1
#
_cell.length_a   1.000
_cell.length_b   1.000
_cell.length_c   1.000
_cell.angle_alpha   90.00
_cell.angle_beta   90.00
_cell.angle_gamma   90.00
#
_symmetry.space_group_name_H-M   'P 1'
#
loop_
_entity.id
_entity.type
_entity.pdbx_description
1 polymer ?
#
loop_
_entity_poly.entity_id
_entity_poly.type
_entity_poly.pdbx_seq_one_letter_code
_entity_poly.pdbx_strand_id
1 'polypeptide(L)'
;MTRHRHYPSDTSDAEWAILCPLIPAPQPGGRPARIHRRDVVDAIFYITRGGVSWRMLPADFPHWKTVYSYFRQWKLDGVWLRVNDALRTQTRTAMGRNARPTAGVVDSRSVRTSQKGGSEGTTGARRSTDESIT
;
A
#
# COMPACT_ATOMS: atom_id res chain seq x y z
N MET A 1 8.73 5.90 -22.59
CA MET A 1 9.63 6.91 -22.02
C MET A 1 10.08 6.39 -20.66
N THR A 2 11.38 6.20 -20.51
CA THR A 2 12.00 5.64 -19.31
C THR A 2 12.03 6.72 -18.24
N ARG A 3 11.35 6.51 -17.10
CA ARG A 3 11.46 7.42 -15.96
C ARG A 3 12.87 7.28 -15.38
N HIS A 4 13.60 8.39 -15.24
CA HIS A 4 14.87 8.39 -14.51
C HIS A 4 14.62 8.09 -13.03
N ARG A 5 15.48 7.27 -12.42
CA ARG A 5 15.33 6.84 -11.02
C ARG A 5 15.55 8.04 -10.10
N HIS A 6 14.48 8.61 -9.55
CA HIS A 6 14.53 9.77 -8.65
C HIS A 6 14.52 9.35 -7.18
N TYR A 7 13.82 8.25 -6.86
CA TYR A 7 13.77 7.70 -5.51
C TYR A 7 14.44 6.34 -5.41
N PRO A 8 15.00 5.97 -4.24
CA PRO A 8 15.51 4.62 -4.00
C PRO A 8 14.44 3.52 -4.13
N SER A 9 13.15 3.88 -4.03
CA SER A 9 12.01 2.99 -4.25
C SER A 9 11.69 2.73 -5.72
N ASP A 10 12.22 3.55 -6.64
CA ASP A 10 11.88 3.46 -8.05
C ASP A 10 12.51 2.20 -8.66
N THR A 11 11.75 1.60 -9.58
CA THR A 11 12.10 0.38 -10.29
C THR A 11 13.16 0.69 -11.35
N SER A 12 14.23 -0.08 -11.42
CA SER A 12 15.19 -0.05 -12.53
C SER A 12 14.58 -0.60 -13.83
N ASP A 13 15.24 -0.39 -14.97
CA ASP A 13 14.74 -0.93 -16.24
C ASP A 13 14.71 -2.46 -16.26
N ALA A 14 15.69 -3.10 -15.62
CA ALA A 14 15.75 -4.55 -15.49
C ALA A 14 14.62 -5.08 -14.60
N GLU A 15 14.39 -4.47 -13.44
CA GLU A 15 13.26 -4.85 -12.57
C GLU A 15 11.91 -4.58 -13.26
N TRP A 16 11.80 -3.47 -14.02
CA TRP A 16 10.59 -3.14 -14.76
C TRP A 16 10.32 -4.14 -15.87
N ALA A 17 11.35 -4.64 -16.57
CA ALA A 17 11.18 -5.67 -17.59
C ALA A 17 10.57 -6.96 -17.03
N ILE A 18 10.84 -7.31 -15.77
CA ILE A 18 10.24 -8.46 -15.08
C ILE A 18 8.79 -8.16 -14.68
N LEU A 19 8.50 -6.95 -14.20
CA LEU A 19 7.17 -6.57 -13.71
C LEU A 19 6.18 -6.26 -14.83
N CYS A 20 6.63 -5.60 -15.90
CA CYS A 20 5.80 -5.14 -17.02
C CYS A 20 4.83 -6.21 -17.56
N PRO A 21 5.23 -7.47 -17.83
CA PRO A 21 4.31 -8.49 -18.33
C PRO A 21 3.28 -8.97 -17.30
N LEU A 22 3.51 -8.74 -16.01
CA LEU A 22 2.61 -9.16 -14.92
C LEU A 22 1.56 -8.09 -14.59
N ILE A 23 1.77 -6.85 -15.05
CA ILE A 23 0.88 -5.73 -14.81
C ILE A 23 -0.15 -5.63 -15.95
N PRO A 24 -1.46 -5.44 -15.65
CA PRO A 24 -2.47 -5.32 -16.68
C PRO A 24 -2.21 -4.17 -17.67
N ALA A 25 -2.21 -4.52 -18.95
CA ALA A 25 -2.19 -3.56 -20.03
C ALA A 25 -3.43 -2.65 -20.00
N PRO A 26 -3.35 -1.42 -20.54
CA PRO A 26 -4.53 -0.59 -20.76
C PRO A 26 -5.60 -1.34 -21.56
N GLN A 27 -6.85 -1.29 -21.10
CA GLN A 27 -7.96 -1.91 -21.82
C GLN A 27 -8.22 -1.17 -23.16
N PRO A 28 -8.42 -1.89 -24.27
CA PRO A 28 -8.79 -1.28 -25.54
C PRO A 28 -10.24 -0.73 -25.49
N GLY A 29 -10.51 0.35 -26.23
CA GLY A 29 -11.87 0.89 -26.40
C GLY A 29 -12.33 1.93 -25.37
N GLY A 30 -11.46 2.37 -24.47
CA GLY A 30 -11.75 3.44 -23.49
C GLY A 30 -10.96 4.73 -23.72
N ARG A 31 -11.12 5.71 -22.80
CA ARG A 31 -10.25 6.90 -22.76
C ARG A 31 -8.79 6.45 -22.66
N PRO A 32 -7.87 6.96 -23.50
CA PRO A 32 -6.47 6.58 -23.47
C PRO A 32 -5.89 6.72 -22.06
N ALA A 33 -5.20 5.69 -21.58
CA ALA A 33 -4.48 5.75 -20.33
C ALA A 33 -3.32 6.74 -20.47
N ARG A 34 -3.50 7.97 -19.98
CA ARG A 34 -2.47 9.03 -20.03
C ARG A 34 -1.29 8.77 -19.10
N ILE A 35 -1.43 7.84 -18.15
CA ILE A 35 -0.46 7.54 -17.10
C ILE A 35 0.23 6.23 -17.42
N HIS A 36 1.56 6.24 -17.44
CA HIS A 36 2.36 5.06 -17.67
C HIS A 36 2.31 4.11 -16.46
N ARG A 37 2.26 2.80 -16.72
CA ARG A 37 2.08 1.79 -15.65
C ARG A 37 3.24 1.76 -14.67
N ARG A 38 4.46 2.05 -15.15
CA ARG A 38 5.65 2.15 -14.30
C ARG A 38 5.51 3.25 -13.25
N ASP A 39 4.96 4.41 -13.62
CA ASP A 39 4.80 5.54 -12.68
C ASP A 39 3.84 5.19 -11.54
N VAL A 40 2.80 4.40 -11.84
CA VAL A 40 1.86 3.89 -10.83
C VAL A 40 2.55 2.88 -9.91
N VAL A 41 3.33 1.94 -10.47
CA VAL A 41 4.05 0.93 -9.69
C VAL A 41 5.11 1.57 -8.80
N ASP A 42 5.92 2.50 -9.33
CA ASP A 42 6.93 3.24 -8.58
C ASP A 42 6.28 4.07 -7.45
N ALA A 43 5.15 4.73 -7.71
CA ALA A 43 4.41 5.46 -6.67
C ALA A 43 3.91 4.53 -5.55
N ILE A 44 3.46 3.33 -5.91
CA ILE A 44 3.01 2.33 -4.93
C ILE A 44 4.21 1.83 -4.12
N PHE A 45 5.35 1.56 -4.76
CA PHE A 45 6.58 1.16 -4.07
C PHE A 45 7.14 2.24 -3.17
N TYR A 46 7.04 3.51 -3.57
CA TYR A 46 7.38 4.64 -2.70
C TYR A 46 6.55 4.61 -1.41
N ILE A 47 5.24 4.45 -1.54
CA ILE A 47 4.32 4.37 -0.40
C ILE A 47 4.58 3.14 0.47
N THR A 48 4.73 1.95 -0.13
CA THR A 48 4.86 0.70 0.63
C THR A 48 6.23 0.54 1.28
N ARG A 49 7.31 1.00 0.62
CA ARG A 49 8.67 0.98 1.19
C ARG A 49 8.85 2.08 2.25
N GLY A 50 8.28 3.26 2.01
CA GLY A 50 8.39 4.40 2.92
C GLY A 50 7.40 4.40 4.08
N GLY A 51 6.30 3.63 4.00
CA GLY A 51 5.22 3.68 5.00
C GLY A 51 4.49 5.02 5.03
N VAL A 52 4.55 5.79 3.93
CA VAL A 52 4.04 7.16 3.85
C VAL A 52 2.53 7.14 3.54
N SER A 53 1.77 8.09 4.08
CA SER A 53 0.34 8.19 3.75
C SER A 53 0.13 8.52 2.26
N TRP A 54 -0.93 7.99 1.65
CA TRP A 54 -1.26 8.25 0.23
C TRP A 54 -1.31 9.74 -0.13
N ARG A 55 -1.80 10.59 0.79
CA ARG A 55 -1.93 12.04 0.56
C ARG A 55 -0.60 12.79 0.59
N MET A 56 0.45 12.16 1.12
CA MET A 56 1.81 12.68 1.18
C MET A 56 2.68 12.20 0.00
N LEU A 57 2.07 11.57 -1.01
CA LEU A 57 2.78 11.20 -2.22
C LEU A 57 3.37 12.46 -2.89
N PRO A 58 4.69 12.48 -3.21
CA PRO A 58 5.33 13.61 -3.86
C PRO A 58 4.67 14.00 -5.20
N ALA A 59 4.76 15.29 -5.55
CA ALA A 59 4.08 15.87 -6.71
C ALA A 59 4.63 15.43 -8.07
N ASP A 60 5.81 14.82 -8.10
CA ASP A 60 6.41 14.27 -9.32
C ASP A 60 5.81 12.91 -9.72
N PHE A 61 5.05 12.27 -8.82
CA PHE A 61 4.24 11.10 -9.15
C PHE A 61 2.86 11.50 -9.69
N PRO A 62 2.15 10.57 -10.36
CA PRO A 62 0.74 10.76 -10.68
C PRO A 62 -0.07 11.07 -9.41
N HIS A 63 -1.11 11.90 -9.54
CA HIS A 63 -1.93 12.32 -8.41
C HIS A 63 -2.41 11.13 -7.57
N TRP A 64 -2.27 11.21 -6.24
CA TRP A 64 -2.45 10.07 -5.33
C TRP A 64 -3.78 9.33 -5.50
N LYS A 65 -4.88 10.04 -5.79
CA LYS A 65 -6.20 9.41 -6.04
C LYS A 65 -6.13 8.44 -7.20
N THR A 66 -5.42 8.80 -8.27
CA THR A 66 -5.29 7.97 -9.46
C THR A 66 -4.45 6.74 -9.16
N VAL A 67 -3.32 6.91 -8.47
CA VAL A 67 -2.47 5.79 -8.03
C VAL A 67 -3.26 4.83 -7.12
N TYR A 68 -4.02 5.38 -6.17
CA TYR A 68 -4.86 4.59 -5.28
C TYR A 68 -5.96 3.83 -6.03
N SER A 69 -6.61 4.45 -7.01
CA SER A 69 -7.61 3.77 -7.85
C SER A 69 -7.02 2.57 -8.58
N TYR A 70 -5.84 2.71 -9.18
CA TYR A 70 -5.12 1.58 -9.79
C TYR A 70 -4.77 0.51 -8.76
N PHE A 71 -4.17 0.91 -7.63
CA PHE A 71 -3.82 -0.01 -6.57
C PHE A 71 -5.03 -0.83 -6.11
N ARG A 72 -6.17 -0.17 -5.85
CA ARG A 72 -7.41 -0.80 -5.41
C ARG A 72 -7.95 -1.75 -6.47
N GLN A 73 -7.99 -1.33 -7.74
CA GLN A 73 -8.45 -2.17 -8.84
C GLN A 73 -7.57 -3.42 -8.97
N TRP A 74 -6.25 -3.25 -9.02
CA TRP A 74 -5.30 -4.37 -9.14
C TRP A 74 -5.32 -5.31 -7.94
N LYS A 75 -5.62 -4.79 -6.75
CA LYS A 75 -5.86 -5.62 -5.56
C LYS A 75 -7.09 -6.49 -5.73
N LEU A 76 -8.20 -5.94 -6.22
CA LEU A 76 -9.43 -6.70 -6.47
C LEU A 76 -9.24 -7.72 -7.60
N ASP A 77 -8.49 -7.36 -8.63
CA ASP A 77 -8.18 -8.22 -9.79
C ASP A 77 -7.09 -9.28 -9.48
N GLY A 78 -6.62 -9.38 -8.23
CA GLY A 78 -5.61 -10.33 -7.80
C GLY A 78 -4.22 -10.14 -8.46
N VAL A 79 -3.95 -8.98 -9.06
CA VAL A 79 -2.69 -8.69 -9.75
C VAL A 79 -1.51 -8.76 -8.79
N TRP A 80 -1.62 -8.14 -7.62
CA TRP A 80 -0.53 -8.13 -6.62
C TRP A 80 -0.19 -9.53 -6.12
N LEU A 81 -1.20 -10.39 -5.97
CA LEU A 81 -1.00 -11.79 -5.60
C LEU A 81 -0.21 -12.52 -6.69
N ARG A 82 -0.65 -12.41 -7.96
CA ARG A 82 0.05 -13.01 -9.10
C ARG A 82 1.48 -12.50 -9.26
N VAL A 83 1.69 -11.20 -9.08
CA VAL A 83 3.03 -10.59 -9.10
C VAL A 83 3.91 -11.19 -8.01
N ASN A 84 3.41 -11.28 -6.78
CA ASN A 84 4.16 -11.86 -5.66
C ASN A 84 4.50 -13.33 -5.90
N ASP A 85 3.53 -14.13 -6.36
CA ASP A 85 3.71 -15.56 -6.65
C ASP A 85 4.73 -15.78 -7.77
N ALA A 86 4.68 -14.99 -8.84
CA ALA A 86 5.62 -15.07 -9.95
C ALA A 86 7.06 -14.75 -9.49
N LEU A 87 7.25 -13.66 -8.75
CA LEU A 87 8.56 -13.26 -8.24
C LEU A 87 9.10 -14.25 -7.21
N ARG A 88 8.23 -14.77 -6.33
CA ARG A 88 8.58 -15.80 -5.35
C ARG A 88 9.04 -17.07 -6.04
N THR A 89 8.31 -17.52 -7.07
CA THR A 89 8.64 -18.71 -7.84
C THR A 89 10.02 -18.55 -8.49
N GLN A 90 10.25 -17.45 -9.21
CA GLN A 90 11.53 -17.14 -9.84
C GLN A 90 12.69 -17.16 -8.84
N THR A 91 12.53 -16.49 -7.70
CA THR A 91 13.55 -16.42 -6.64
C THR A 91 13.86 -17.80 -6.06
N ARG A 92 12.84 -18.63 -5.82
CA ARG A 92 13.02 -19.98 -5.26
C ARG A 92 13.72 -20.92 -6.22
N THR A 93 13.33 -20.89 -7.49
CA THR A 93 13.98 -21.70 -8.54
C THR A 93 15.44 -21.29 -8.72
N ALA A 94 15.74 -19.99 -8.72
CA ALA A 94 17.11 -19.49 -8.77
C ALA A 94 17.98 -19.95 -7.58
N MET A 95 17.36 -20.16 -6.41
CA MET A 95 18.01 -20.72 -5.23
C MET A 95 18.06 -22.26 -5.20
N GLY A 96 17.67 -22.95 -6.29
CA GLY A 96 17.63 -24.42 -6.34
C GLY A 96 16.56 -25.06 -5.46
N ARG A 97 15.55 -24.29 -5.03
CA ARG A 97 14.45 -24.76 -4.18
C ARG A 97 13.20 -25.04 -5.02
N ASN A 98 12.29 -25.85 -4.48
CA ASN A 98 10.99 -26.09 -5.11
C ASN A 98 10.22 -24.76 -5.30
N ALA A 99 9.73 -24.53 -6.52
CA ALA A 99 8.94 -23.37 -6.94
C ALA A 99 7.78 -23.08 -5.99
N ARG A 100 7.02 -24.12 -5.62
CA ARG A 100 5.94 -24.00 -4.64
C ARG A 100 6.48 -24.30 -3.24
N PRO A 101 6.30 -23.37 -2.29
CA PRO A 101 6.66 -23.59 -0.89
C PRO A 101 5.71 -24.63 -0.25
N THR A 102 6.23 -25.45 0.66
CA THR A 102 5.37 -26.34 1.47
C THR A 102 4.66 -25.56 2.60
N ALA A 103 5.28 -24.50 3.12
CA ALA A 103 4.70 -23.62 4.14
C ALA A 103 5.16 -22.16 3.93
N GLY A 104 4.35 -21.19 4.37
CA GLY A 104 4.67 -19.76 4.35
C GLY A 104 4.45 -19.14 5.72
N VAL A 105 5.42 -18.38 6.21
CA VAL A 105 5.32 -17.61 7.46
C VAL A 105 5.07 -16.15 7.09
N VAL A 106 3.99 -15.58 7.61
CA VAL A 106 3.69 -14.14 7.50
C VAL A 106 3.87 -13.53 8.88
N ASP A 107 4.91 -12.72 9.06
CA ASP A 107 5.10 -11.96 10.29
C ASP A 107 4.42 -10.59 10.17
N SER A 108 3.62 -10.22 11.18
CA SER A 108 2.96 -8.93 11.25
C SER A 108 3.59 -8.11 12.36
N ARG A 109 4.33 -7.05 12.00
CA ARG A 109 4.90 -6.13 12.98
C ARG A 109 3.86 -5.09 13.37
N SER A 110 3.28 -5.21 14.56
CA SER A 110 2.41 -4.17 15.13
C SER A 110 3.26 -3.03 15.70
N VAL A 111 2.94 -1.79 15.33
CA VAL A 111 3.53 -0.60 15.96
C VAL A 111 2.68 -0.27 17.18
N ARG A 112 3.32 -0.19 18.35
CA ARG A 112 2.64 0.20 19.58
C ARG A 112 2.24 1.67 19.48
N THR A 113 0.95 1.94 19.33
CA THR A 113 0.41 3.30 19.43
C THR A 113 0.37 3.69 20.90
N SER A 114 0.89 4.88 21.26
CA SER A 114 0.71 5.40 22.63
C SER A 114 -0.77 5.45 22.97
N GLN A 115 -1.13 4.91 24.14
CA GLN A 115 -2.48 4.98 24.69
C GLN A 115 -2.88 6.45 24.77
N LYS A 116 -3.99 6.84 24.13
CA LYS A 116 -4.66 8.10 24.48
C LYS A 116 -5.23 7.92 25.89
N GLY A 117 -4.47 8.30 26.91
CA GLY A 117 -5.00 8.53 28.24
C GLY A 117 -5.97 9.71 28.16
N GLY A 118 -7.26 9.41 27.98
CA GLY A 118 -8.29 10.41 28.20
C GLY A 118 -8.34 10.68 29.70
N SER A 119 -8.22 11.94 30.08
CA SER A 119 -8.59 12.38 31.42
C SER A 119 -10.09 12.20 31.58
N GLU A 120 -10.52 11.09 32.19
CA GLU A 120 -11.89 10.94 32.69
C GLU A 120 -12.12 12.02 33.75
N GLY A 121 -12.92 13.03 33.39
CA GLY A 121 -13.48 13.95 34.37
C GLY A 121 -14.45 13.19 35.26
N THR A 122 -14.10 13.04 36.54
CA THR A 122 -15.00 12.52 37.56
C THR A 122 -16.14 13.50 37.79
N THR A 123 -17.36 13.15 37.36
CA THR A 123 -18.57 13.88 37.76
C THR A 123 -18.85 13.60 39.24
N GLY A 124 -18.68 14.62 40.08
CA GLY A 124 -19.00 14.56 41.50
C GLY A 124 -20.51 14.33 41.75
N ALA A 125 -20.81 13.48 42.74
CA ALA A 125 -22.17 13.17 43.16
C ALA A 125 -22.91 14.43 43.64
N ARG A 126 -24.13 14.67 43.13
CA ARG A 126 -25.05 15.67 43.68
C ARG A 126 -25.74 15.09 44.90
N ARG A 127 -25.57 15.72 46.06
CA ARG A 127 -26.44 15.55 47.23
C ARG A 127 -27.68 16.42 47.02
N SER A 128 -28.88 15.84 47.09
CA SER A 128 -30.10 16.62 47.31
C SER A 128 -30.20 16.90 48.81
N THR A 129 -30.23 18.17 49.19
CA THR A 129 -30.74 18.58 50.49
C THR A 129 -32.18 19.01 50.28
N ASP A 130 -33.09 18.26 50.90
CA ASP A 130 -34.47 18.64 51.17
C ASP A 130 -34.43 19.74 52.24
N GLU A 131 -35.08 20.87 51.98
CA GLU A 131 -35.45 21.80 53.04
C GLU A 131 -36.79 22.44 52.67
N SER A 132 -37.78 22.11 53.49
CA SER A 132 -39.16 22.56 53.40
C SER A 132 -39.38 23.85 54.21
N ILE A 133 -40.45 24.56 53.83
CA ILE A 133 -41.28 25.49 54.65
C ILE A 133 -40.93 26.99 54.56
N THR A 134 -41.83 27.76 53.93
CA THR A 134 -42.82 28.58 54.64
C THR A 134 -44.10 28.68 53.80
#